data_AF-A0A847I1H0-F1
#
_entry.id   AF-A0A847I1H0-F1
#
_cell.length_a   1.000
_cell.length_b   1.000
_cell.length_c   1.000
_cell.angle_alpha   90.00
_cell.angle_beta   90.00
_cell.angle_gamma   90.00
#
_symmetry.space_group_name_H-M   'P 1'
#
loop_
_entity.id
_entity.type
_entity.pdbx_description
1 polymer ?
#
loop_
_entity_poly.entity_id
_entity_poly.type
_entity_poly.pdbx_seq_one_letter_code
_entity_poly.pdbx_strand_id
1 'polypeptide(L)'
;MERDAYNPPRFWWLKRITCAAITYMIFLLAVRLWWGWEAQRQLNAAIEVRRAAGQPVLIEDFMREPVADEDNAAHFFSRAATAITLPDGVGLSDLLEAWSNDPDAAGAQVSKFLDSNREVVRFIREARRCSVTDWRISLRSPICMFPTGHFARQRDLARFSALLAGQLHRVGDEAGAWRRCATYWPSGGQRPPTARSAS
;
A
#
# COMPACT_ATOMS: atom_id res chain seq x y z
N MET A 1 -23.79 -68.87 -36.46
CA MET A 1 -23.71 -67.46 -36.05
C MET A 1 -22.33 -67.25 -35.43
N GLU A 2 -21.32 -66.97 -36.24
CA GLU A 2 -19.97 -66.70 -35.74
C GLU A 2 -19.45 -65.49 -36.52
N ARG A 3 -19.52 -64.32 -35.87
CA ARG A 3 -18.78 -63.14 -36.31
C ARG A 3 -17.41 -63.25 -35.66
N ASP A 4 -16.50 -63.95 -36.33
CA ASP A 4 -15.07 -63.80 -36.05
C ASP A 4 -14.70 -62.34 -36.33
N ALA A 5 -14.63 -61.56 -35.26
CA ALA A 5 -14.29 -60.16 -35.31
C ALA A 5 -12.83 -60.03 -35.75
N TYR A 6 -12.62 -59.92 -37.07
CA TYR A 6 -11.35 -59.57 -37.68
C TYR A 6 -10.86 -58.25 -37.09
N ASN A 7 -9.97 -58.32 -36.10
CA ASN A 7 -9.38 -57.17 -35.45
C ASN A 7 -8.03 -56.92 -36.13
N PRO A 8 -7.93 -56.01 -37.12
CA PRO A 8 -6.72 -55.87 -37.89
C PRO A 8 -5.54 -55.53 -36.97
N PRO A 9 -4.33 -56.10 -37.20
CA PRO A 9 -3.18 -56.01 -36.30
C PRO A 9 -2.75 -54.58 -35.95
N ARG A 10 -3.22 -53.58 -36.69
CA ARG A 10 -3.06 -52.14 -36.40
C ARG A 10 -3.68 -51.72 -35.07
N PHE A 11 -4.79 -52.32 -34.61
CA PHE A 11 -5.44 -51.93 -33.36
C PHE A 11 -4.68 -52.38 -32.11
N TRP A 12 -3.84 -53.40 -32.19
CA TRP A 12 -3.08 -53.88 -31.04
C TRP A 12 -1.92 -52.94 -30.68
N TRP A 13 -1.25 -52.38 -31.69
CA TRP A 13 -0.22 -51.37 -31.49
C TRP A 13 -0.81 -50.07 -30.93
N LEU A 14 -1.98 -49.65 -31.43
CA LEU A 14 -2.68 -48.47 -30.91
C LEU A 14 -3.03 -48.62 -29.41
N LYS A 15 -3.54 -49.78 -28.99
CA LYS A 15 -3.83 -50.05 -27.56
C LYS A 15 -2.59 -49.90 -26.69
N ARG A 16 -1.43 -50.38 -27.14
CA ARG A 16 -0.17 -50.25 -26.41
C ARG A 16 0.26 -48.80 -26.26
N ILE A 17 0.16 -48.01 -27.34
CA ILE A 17 0.45 -46.57 -27.29
C ILE A 17 -0.50 -45.85 -26.36
N THR A 18 -1.80 -46.14 -26.44
CA THR A 18 -2.79 -45.54 -25.55
C THR A 18 -2.50 -45.87 -24.08
N CYS A 19 -2.19 -47.13 -23.75
CA CYS A 19 -1.79 -47.51 -22.39
C CYS A 19 -0.51 -46.79 -21.94
N ALA A 20 0.49 -46.68 -22.81
CA ALA A 20 1.73 -45.96 -22.51
C ALA A 20 1.47 -44.46 -22.28
N ALA A 21 0.66 -43.81 -23.13
CA ALA A 21 0.29 -42.41 -22.99
C ALA A 21 -0.49 -42.14 -21.70
N ILE A 22 -1.45 -43.01 -21.34
CA ILE A 22 -2.19 -42.90 -20.08
C ILE A 22 -1.24 -43.05 -18.89
N THR A 23 -0.36 -44.05 -18.91
CA THR A 23 0.62 -44.28 -17.83
C THR A 23 1.52 -43.06 -17.66
N TYR A 24 1.98 -42.49 -18.78
CA TYR A 24 2.80 -41.28 -18.78
C TYR A 24 2.05 -40.07 -18.21
N MET A 25 0.77 -39.88 -18.58
CA MET A 25 -0.06 -38.81 -18.02
C MET A 25 -0.27 -38.96 -16.51
N ILE A 26 -0.51 -40.18 -16.02
CA ILE A 26 -0.63 -40.46 -14.58
C ILE A 26 0.69 -40.15 -13.86
N PHE A 27 1.82 -40.54 -14.46
CA PHE A 27 3.14 -40.23 -13.91
C PHE A 27 3.38 -38.73 -13.78
N LEU A 28 3.09 -37.94 -14.83
CA LEU A 28 3.21 -36.48 -14.78
C LEU A 28 2.30 -35.85 -13.72
N LEU A 29 1.07 -36.36 -13.58
CA LEU A 29 0.14 -35.90 -12.54
C LEU A 29 0.70 -36.18 -11.13
N ALA A 30 1.25 -37.37 -10.90
CA ALA A 30 1.86 -37.74 -9.62
C ALA A 30 3.07 -36.84 -9.29
N VAL A 31 3.96 -36.60 -10.25
CA VAL A 31 5.10 -35.68 -10.09
C VAL A 31 4.61 -34.26 -9.78
N ARG A 32 3.56 -33.79 -10.47
CA ARG A 32 3.00 -32.45 -10.27
C ARG A 32 2.36 -32.26 -8.90
N LEU A 33 1.67 -33.29 -8.39
CA LEU A 33 1.08 -33.29 -7.05
C LEU A 33 2.16 -33.36 -5.97
N TRP A 34 3.17 -34.22 -6.17
CA TRP A 34 4.32 -34.32 -5.28
C TRP A 34 5.05 -32.98 -5.12
N TRP A 35 5.34 -32.31 -6.24
CA TRP A 35 5.96 -30.97 -6.22
C TRP A 35 5.11 -29.94 -5.49
N GLY A 36 3.78 -29.97 -5.67
CA GLY A 36 2.88 -29.09 -4.95
C GLY A 36 2.90 -29.32 -3.44
N TRP A 37 2.91 -30.58 -3.03
CA TRP A 37 3.02 -30.97 -1.62
C TRP A 37 4.36 -30.57 -1.00
N GLU A 38 5.47 -30.83 -1.69
CA GLU A 38 6.81 -30.49 -1.21
C GLU A 38 7.02 -28.97 -1.13
N ALA A 39 6.54 -28.21 -2.12
CA ALA A 39 6.57 -26.74 -2.08
C ALA A 39 5.75 -26.19 -0.90
N GLN A 40 4.55 -26.72 -0.67
CA GLN A 40 3.73 -26.33 0.48
C GLN A 40 4.41 -26.69 1.81
N ARG A 41 5.05 -27.86 1.89
CA ARG A 41 5.80 -28.30 3.07
C ARG A 41 6.94 -27.35 3.40
N GLN A 42 7.73 -26.96 2.41
CA GLN A 42 8.83 -26.00 2.58
C GLN A 42 8.33 -24.60 2.97
N LEU A 43 7.22 -24.15 2.35
CA LEU A 43 6.60 -22.87 2.71
C LEU A 43 6.11 -22.89 4.16
N ASN A 44 5.41 -23.95 4.59
CA ASN A 44 4.92 -24.10 5.96
C ASN A 44 6.09 -24.10 6.96
N ALA A 45 7.17 -24.83 6.67
CA ALA A 45 8.37 -24.84 7.53
C ALA A 45 8.99 -23.44 7.66
N ALA A 46 9.08 -22.67 6.57
CA ALA A 46 9.59 -21.31 6.61
C ALA A 46 8.68 -20.36 7.41
N ILE A 47 7.36 -20.53 7.31
CA ILE A 47 6.38 -19.78 8.10
C ILE A 47 6.55 -20.09 9.58
N GLU A 48 6.65 -21.36 9.95
CA GLU A 48 6.83 -21.80 11.34
C GLU A 48 8.11 -21.23 11.97
N VAL A 49 9.23 -21.27 11.25
CA VAL A 49 10.51 -20.70 11.72
C VAL A 49 10.36 -19.20 12.04
N ARG A 50 9.68 -18.44 11.17
CA ARG A 50 9.46 -17.00 11.39
C ARG A 50 8.46 -16.72 12.52
N ARG A 51 7.40 -17.53 12.65
CA ARG A 51 6.45 -17.42 13.76
C ARG A 51 7.12 -17.75 15.10
N ALA A 52 7.99 -18.76 15.13
CA ALA A 52 8.78 -19.10 16.31
C ALA A 52 9.72 -17.96 16.74
N ALA A 53 10.18 -17.15 15.77
CA ALA A 53 10.94 -15.92 16.04
C ALA A 53 10.06 -14.71 16.45
N GLY A 54 8.75 -14.89 16.62
CA GLY A 54 7.81 -13.82 16.96
C GLY A 54 7.52 -12.84 15.83
N GLN A 55 7.89 -13.16 14.59
CA GLN A 55 7.56 -12.34 13.43
C GLN A 55 6.12 -12.61 12.99
N PRO A 56 5.30 -11.57 12.70
CA PRO A 56 3.97 -11.77 12.12
C PRO A 56 4.11 -12.28 10.69
N VAL A 57 3.47 -13.40 10.36
CA VAL A 57 3.56 -14.02 9.02
C VAL A 57 2.18 -14.23 8.41
N LEU A 58 1.21 -14.63 9.23
CA LEU A 58 -0.15 -14.88 8.77
C LEU A 58 -0.94 -13.57 8.73
N ILE A 59 -1.99 -13.51 7.90
CA ILE A 59 -2.84 -12.31 7.77
C ILE A 59 -3.48 -11.97 9.11
N GLU A 60 -3.83 -12.99 9.89
CA GLU A 60 -4.40 -12.89 11.22
C GLU A 60 -3.42 -12.23 12.21
N ASP A 61 -2.11 -12.45 12.04
CA ASP A 61 -1.08 -11.80 12.88
C ASP A 61 -1.02 -10.27 12.63
N PHE A 62 -1.59 -9.79 11.51
CA PHE A 62 -1.70 -8.35 11.18
C PHE A 62 -3.06 -7.76 11.54
N MET A 63 -4.03 -8.56 12.00
CA MET A 63 -5.32 -8.05 12.48
C MET A 63 -5.13 -7.36 13.82
N ARG A 64 -5.23 -6.03 13.83
CA ARG A 64 -5.20 -5.22 15.05
C ARG A 64 -6.61 -5.06 15.60
N GLU A 65 -6.70 -4.87 16.91
CA GLU A 65 -7.96 -4.46 17.53
C GLU A 65 -8.43 -3.13 16.92
N PRO A 66 -9.74 -2.97 16.66
CA PRO A 66 -10.28 -1.72 16.13
C PRO A 66 -9.94 -0.56 17.05
N VAL A 67 -9.26 0.45 16.51
CA VAL A 67 -8.97 1.70 17.22
C VAL A 67 -10.19 2.61 17.13
N ALA A 68 -10.54 3.27 18.23
CA ALA A 68 -11.57 4.30 18.26
C ALA A 68 -11.24 5.44 17.27
N ASP A 69 -12.25 6.08 16.69
CA ASP A 69 -12.05 7.09 15.64
C ASP A 69 -11.28 8.31 16.16
N GLU A 70 -11.47 8.65 17.44
CA GLU A 70 -10.82 9.76 18.14
C GLU A 70 -9.32 9.55 18.36
N ASP A 71 -8.89 8.29 18.47
CA ASP A 71 -7.49 7.90 18.68
C ASP A 71 -6.78 7.49 17.39
N ASN A 72 -7.49 7.49 16.26
CA ASN A 72 -7.01 7.01 14.98
C ASN A 72 -6.67 8.15 14.01
N ALA A 73 -5.39 8.35 13.73
CA ALA A 73 -4.92 9.37 12.81
C ALA A 73 -5.54 9.25 11.40
N ALA A 74 -5.79 8.02 10.93
CA ALA A 74 -6.35 7.76 9.60
C ALA A 74 -7.77 8.31 9.44
N HIS A 75 -8.56 8.36 10.53
CA HIS A 75 -9.87 9.01 10.55
C HIS A 75 -9.73 10.49 10.20
N PHE A 76 -8.85 11.21 10.90
CA PHE A 76 -8.60 12.64 10.66
C PHE A 76 -7.98 12.91 9.29
N PHE A 77 -7.04 12.08 8.81
CA PHE A 77 -6.51 12.23 7.46
C PHE A 77 -7.59 12.00 6.39
N SER A 78 -8.50 11.06 6.58
CA SER A 78 -9.61 10.83 5.64
C SER A 78 -10.58 12.01 5.58
N ARG A 79 -10.84 12.64 6.74
CA ARG A 79 -11.62 13.89 6.82
C ARG A 79 -10.88 15.06 6.17
N ALA A 80 -9.58 15.21 6.45
CA ALA A 80 -8.74 16.23 5.85
C ALA A 80 -8.76 16.14 4.32
N ALA A 81 -8.53 14.94 3.76
CA ALA A 81 -8.50 14.73 2.33
C ALA A 81 -9.84 14.99 1.65
N THR A 82 -10.96 14.74 2.34
CA THR A 82 -12.31 15.02 1.81
C THR A 82 -12.70 16.49 1.95
N ALA A 83 -12.10 17.21 2.90
CA ALA A 83 -12.35 18.64 3.13
C ALA A 83 -11.52 19.57 2.23
N ILE A 84 -10.61 19.04 1.39
CA ILE A 84 -9.83 19.86 0.47
C ILE A 84 -10.78 20.47 -0.57
N THR A 85 -10.81 21.80 -0.62
CA THR A 85 -11.49 22.58 -1.66
C THR A 85 -10.45 23.09 -2.65
N LEU A 86 -10.61 22.68 -3.92
CA LEU A 86 -9.75 23.13 -5.01
C LEU A 86 -10.35 24.39 -5.65
N PRO A 87 -9.52 25.35 -6.09
CA PRO A 87 -9.99 26.46 -6.92
C PRO A 87 -10.52 25.94 -8.26
N ASP A 88 -11.52 26.63 -8.83
CA ASP A 88 -12.08 26.28 -10.12
C ASP A 88 -11.00 26.26 -11.21
N GLY A 89 -10.92 25.14 -11.94
CA GLY A 89 -9.99 24.97 -13.07
C GLY A 89 -8.52 24.80 -12.68
N VAL A 90 -8.17 24.73 -11.39
CA VAL A 90 -6.78 24.56 -10.95
C VAL A 90 -6.65 23.30 -10.09
N GLY A 91 -5.87 22.33 -10.57
CA GLY A 91 -5.52 21.14 -9.82
C GLY A 91 -4.47 21.41 -8.75
N LEU A 92 -4.42 20.53 -7.74
CA LEU A 92 -3.39 20.62 -6.70
C LEU A 92 -1.98 20.35 -7.25
N SER A 93 -1.88 19.52 -8.30
CA SER A 93 -0.62 19.30 -9.02
C SER A 93 -0.10 20.60 -9.64
N ASP A 94 -0.98 21.38 -10.26
CA ASP A 94 -0.62 22.64 -10.94
C ASP A 94 -0.15 23.68 -9.91
N LEU A 95 -0.81 23.76 -8.76
CA LEU A 95 -0.36 24.61 -7.64
C LEU A 95 1.02 24.19 -7.12
N LEU A 96 1.26 22.89 -6.97
CA LEU A 96 2.54 22.36 -6.50
C LEU A 96 3.67 22.60 -7.51
N GLU A 97 3.38 22.44 -8.79
CA GLU A 97 4.32 22.73 -9.87
C GLU A 97 4.64 24.23 -9.94
N ALA A 98 3.63 25.10 -9.91
CA ALA A 98 3.81 26.55 -9.87
C ALA A 98 4.67 26.97 -8.67
N TRP A 99 4.38 26.42 -7.48
CA TRP A 99 5.18 26.66 -6.28
C TRP A 99 6.62 26.16 -6.41
N SER A 100 6.84 25.01 -7.05
CA SER A 100 8.19 24.44 -7.23
C SER A 100 9.03 25.23 -8.22
N ASN A 101 8.39 25.82 -9.24
CA ASN A 101 9.06 26.61 -10.26
C ASN A 101 9.41 28.01 -9.76
N ASP A 102 8.48 28.70 -9.10
CA ASP A 102 8.67 30.04 -8.55
C ASP A 102 7.87 30.22 -7.24
N PRO A 103 8.46 29.90 -6.08
CA PRO A 103 7.79 30.02 -4.78
C PRO A 103 7.35 31.45 -4.43
N ASP A 104 8.09 32.45 -4.92
CA ASP A 104 7.82 33.86 -4.62
C ASP A 104 6.59 34.34 -5.40
N ALA A 105 6.52 34.04 -6.70
CA ALA A 105 5.38 34.36 -7.54
C ALA A 105 4.12 33.57 -7.12
N ALA A 106 4.26 32.27 -6.85
CA ALA A 106 3.13 31.40 -6.49
C ALA A 106 2.61 31.65 -5.07
N GLY A 107 3.40 32.29 -4.21
CA GLY A 107 3.13 32.19 -2.79
C GLY A 107 1.94 33.00 -2.27
N ALA A 108 1.50 34.05 -2.98
CA ALA A 108 0.23 34.70 -2.67
C ALA A 108 -0.97 33.76 -2.94
N GLN A 109 -0.91 33.01 -4.05
CA GLN A 109 -1.92 32.03 -4.43
C GLN A 109 -1.93 30.85 -3.45
N VAL A 110 -0.76 30.31 -3.09
CA VAL A 110 -0.65 29.23 -2.11
C VAL A 110 -1.14 29.69 -0.73
N SER A 111 -0.80 30.90 -0.28
CA SER A 111 -1.32 31.43 0.98
C SER A 111 -2.84 31.50 0.98
N LYS A 112 -3.46 32.07 -0.07
CA LYS A 112 -4.92 32.14 -0.21
C LYS A 112 -5.57 30.76 -0.23
N PHE A 113 -4.94 29.81 -0.93
CA PHE A 113 -5.41 28.42 -0.99
C PHE A 113 -5.36 27.74 0.38
N LEU A 114 -4.27 27.90 1.14
CA LEU A 114 -4.14 27.36 2.49
C LEU A 114 -5.12 28.02 3.46
N ASP A 115 -5.35 29.33 3.34
CA ASP A 115 -6.34 30.07 4.14
C ASP A 115 -7.77 29.61 3.87
N SER A 116 -8.09 29.26 2.62
CA SER A 116 -9.40 28.70 2.25
C SER A 116 -9.58 27.25 2.76
N ASN A 117 -8.48 26.57 3.11
CA ASN A 117 -8.44 25.18 3.56
C ASN A 117 -8.00 25.05 5.03
N ARG A 118 -8.33 26.04 5.89
CA ARG A 118 -7.99 26.02 7.33
C ARG A 118 -8.49 24.78 8.06
N GLU A 119 -9.64 24.23 7.66
CA GLU A 119 -10.17 23.01 8.26
C GLU A 119 -9.28 21.79 7.97
N VAL A 120 -8.73 21.68 6.76
CA VAL A 120 -7.76 20.63 6.41
C VAL A 120 -6.54 20.71 7.32
N VAL A 121 -6.02 21.93 7.56
CA VAL A 121 -4.90 22.17 8.48
C VAL A 121 -5.24 21.75 9.91
N ARG A 122 -6.47 22.02 10.37
CA ARG A 122 -6.97 21.59 11.68
C ARG A 122 -6.99 20.06 11.78
N PHE A 123 -7.55 19.36 10.79
CA PHE A 123 -7.58 17.89 10.80
C PHE A 123 -6.18 17.27 10.77
N ILE A 124 -5.24 17.83 9.98
CA ILE A 124 -3.84 17.38 10.00
C ILE A 124 -3.24 17.56 11.41
N ARG A 125 -3.59 18.63 12.12
CA ARG A 125 -3.12 18.85 13.50
C ARG A 125 -3.72 17.83 14.48
N GLU A 126 -5.01 17.52 14.37
CA GLU A 126 -5.65 16.50 15.21
C GLU A 126 -5.08 15.10 14.93
N ALA A 127 -4.86 14.76 13.64
CA ALA A 127 -4.24 13.50 13.25
C ALA A 127 -2.87 13.30 13.92
N ARG A 128 -2.11 14.38 14.12
CA ARG A 128 -0.79 14.34 14.79
C ARG A 128 -0.85 14.12 16.30
N ARG A 129 -2.02 14.33 16.92
CA ARG A 129 -2.21 14.03 18.35
C ARG A 129 -2.50 12.55 18.59
N CYS A 130 -2.92 11.83 17.55
CA CYS A 130 -3.19 10.40 17.61
C CYS A 130 -1.88 9.61 17.65
N SER A 131 -1.79 8.62 18.54
CA SER A 131 -0.62 7.73 18.64
C SER A 131 -0.70 6.54 17.67
N VAL A 132 -1.88 6.25 17.12
CA VAL A 132 -2.12 5.09 16.25
C VAL A 132 -2.70 5.55 14.92
N THR A 133 -2.29 4.87 13.85
CA THR A 133 -2.83 5.04 12.50
C THR A 133 -3.35 3.69 12.04
N ASP A 134 -4.66 3.58 11.86
CA ASP A 134 -5.32 2.40 11.31
C ASP A 134 -6.25 2.78 10.16
N TRP A 135 -5.86 2.44 8.94
CA TRP A 135 -6.64 2.71 7.73
C TRP A 135 -7.84 1.77 7.55
N ARG A 136 -8.02 0.79 8.46
CA ARG A 136 -9.08 -0.23 8.39
C ARG A 136 -9.11 -0.97 7.05
N ILE A 137 -7.93 -1.18 6.44
CA ILE A 137 -7.80 -1.86 5.15
C ILE A 137 -8.02 -3.36 5.39
N SER A 138 -9.18 -3.88 4.98
CA SER A 138 -9.43 -5.31 5.01
C SER A 138 -8.78 -6.00 3.80
N LEU A 139 -7.71 -6.74 4.03
CA LEU A 139 -7.12 -7.60 3.00
C LEU A 139 -7.99 -8.85 2.83
N ARG A 140 -8.73 -8.94 1.72
CA ARG A 140 -9.44 -10.14 1.28
C ARG A 140 -8.71 -10.83 0.13
N SER A 141 -8.64 -12.16 0.14
CA SER A 141 -8.11 -12.93 -0.99
C SER A 141 -9.12 -12.93 -2.15
N PRO A 142 -8.70 -12.77 -3.42
CA PRO A 142 -7.33 -12.53 -3.87
C PRO A 142 -6.91 -11.05 -3.73
N ILE A 143 -5.66 -10.83 -3.31
CA ILE A 143 -5.10 -9.49 -2.98
C ILE A 143 -5.02 -8.53 -4.20
N CYS A 144 -5.22 -9.02 -5.41
CA CYS A 144 -5.00 -8.27 -6.65
C CYS A 144 -6.13 -7.31 -7.06
N MET A 145 -7.24 -7.20 -6.31
CA MET A 145 -8.41 -6.39 -6.71
C MET A 145 -8.91 -5.43 -5.64
N PHE A 146 -8.03 -4.76 -4.89
CA PHE A 146 -8.49 -3.72 -3.96
C PHE A 146 -8.72 -2.38 -4.67
N PRO A 147 -9.92 -1.76 -4.53
CA PRO A 147 -10.17 -0.44 -5.07
C PRO A 147 -9.27 0.58 -4.38
N THR A 148 -8.32 1.14 -5.13
CA THR A 148 -7.34 2.13 -4.68
C THR A 148 -7.91 3.55 -4.57
N GLY A 149 -9.24 3.71 -4.63
CA GLY A 149 -9.91 5.01 -4.68
C GLY A 149 -9.56 5.94 -3.51
N HIS A 150 -9.32 5.38 -2.32
CA HIS A 150 -8.89 6.16 -1.16
C HIS A 150 -7.48 6.76 -1.32
N PHE A 151 -6.58 6.12 -2.08
CA PHE A 151 -5.22 6.62 -2.30
C PHE A 151 -5.18 7.90 -3.12
N ALA A 152 -6.13 8.11 -4.04
CA ALA A 152 -6.19 9.34 -4.84
C ALA A 152 -6.31 10.58 -3.94
N ARG A 153 -7.26 10.55 -2.99
CA ARG A 153 -7.47 11.64 -2.03
C ARG A 153 -6.29 11.80 -1.06
N GLN A 154 -5.69 10.69 -0.61
CA GLN A 154 -4.52 10.75 0.27
C GLN A 154 -3.29 11.33 -0.43
N ARG A 155 -3.12 11.07 -1.73
CA ARG A 155 -2.06 11.70 -2.53
C ARG A 155 -2.26 13.21 -2.64
N ASP A 156 -3.50 13.67 -2.77
CA ASP A 156 -3.78 15.12 -2.76
C ASP A 156 -3.52 15.72 -1.37
N LEU A 157 -3.90 15.03 -0.29
CA LEU A 157 -3.53 15.48 1.06
C LEU A 157 -2.02 15.57 1.28
N ALA A 158 -1.23 14.65 0.70
CA ALA A 158 0.23 14.70 0.75
C ALA A 158 0.79 15.92 0.02
N ARG A 159 0.28 16.22 -1.19
CA ARG A 159 0.64 17.44 -1.95
C ARG A 159 0.27 18.72 -1.20
N PHE A 160 -0.92 18.74 -0.60
CA PHE A 160 -1.37 19.85 0.25
C PHE A 160 -0.41 20.06 1.43
N SER A 161 0.01 18.96 2.08
CA SER A 161 0.96 19.00 3.19
C SER A 161 2.33 19.54 2.77
N ALA A 162 2.79 19.22 1.55
CA ALA A 162 4.03 19.74 0.99
C ALA A 162 3.96 21.26 0.75
N LEU A 163 2.88 21.75 0.14
CA LEU A 163 2.64 23.20 -0.03
C LEU A 163 2.63 23.93 1.32
N LEU A 164 1.96 23.34 2.32
CA LEU A 164 1.88 23.91 3.66
C LEU A 164 3.25 23.96 4.36
N ALA A 165 4.08 22.93 4.20
CA ALA A 165 5.44 22.93 4.73
C ALA A 165 6.32 23.99 4.03
N GLY A 166 6.22 24.09 2.69
CA GLY A 166 6.93 25.11 1.91
C GLY A 166 6.54 26.53 2.32
N GLN A 167 5.24 26.80 2.51
CA GLN A 167 4.77 28.11 2.96
C GLN A 167 5.29 28.46 4.36
N LEU A 168 5.36 27.49 5.28
CA LEU A 168 5.90 27.72 6.64
C LEU A 168 7.40 28.02 6.62
N HIS A 169 8.16 27.29 5.81
CA HIS A 169 9.57 27.57 5.60
C HIS A 169 9.77 29.00 5.08
N ARG A 170 8.98 29.41 4.08
CA ARG A 170 9.07 30.76 3.49
C ARG A 170 8.80 31.89 4.48
N VAL A 171 7.86 31.72 5.42
CA VAL A 171 7.57 32.72 6.47
C VAL A 171 8.56 32.67 7.64
N GLY A 172 9.61 31.84 7.56
CA GLY A 172 10.64 31.70 8.59
C GLY A 172 10.25 30.79 9.76
N ASP A 173 9.12 30.07 9.70
CA ASP A 173 8.77 29.04 10.69
C ASP A 173 9.40 27.68 10.31
N GLU A 174 10.74 27.65 10.36
CA GLU A 174 11.55 26.47 10.06
C GLU A 174 11.17 25.28 10.95
N ALA A 175 10.98 25.54 12.25
CA ALA A 175 10.60 24.50 13.20
C ALA A 175 9.22 23.90 12.86
N GLY A 176 8.28 24.74 12.40
CA GLY A 176 6.99 24.32 11.87
C GLY A 176 7.11 23.46 10.62
N ALA A 177 7.95 23.87 9.66
CA ALA A 177 8.21 23.13 8.42
C ALA A 177 8.80 21.73 8.71
N TRP A 178 9.87 21.65 9.51
CA TRP A 178 10.50 20.39 9.87
C TRP A 178 9.56 19.43 10.61
N ARG A 179 8.79 19.94 11.57
CA ARG A 179 7.79 19.12 12.30
C ARG A 179 6.74 18.50 11.37
N ARG A 180 6.45 19.13 10.23
CA ARG A 180 5.50 18.60 9.23
C ARG A 180 6.16 17.60 8.30
N CYS A 181 7.39 17.85 7.85
CA CYS A 181 8.15 16.89 7.05
C CYS A 181 8.46 15.60 7.83
N ALA A 182 8.81 15.71 9.11
CA ALA A 182 9.12 14.57 9.98
C ALA A 182 7.94 13.60 10.17
N THR A 183 6.70 14.03 9.92
CA THR A 183 5.53 13.15 9.99
C THR A 183 5.54 12.08 8.87
N TYR A 184 6.26 12.33 7.78
CA TYR A 184 6.37 11.40 6.64
C TYR A 184 7.58 10.47 6.69
N TRP A 185 8.52 10.71 7.60
CA TRP A 185 9.70 9.87 7.77
C TRP A 185 9.58 9.08 9.08
N PRO A 186 9.07 7.83 9.06
CA PRO A 186 9.05 7.01 10.27
C PRO A 186 10.50 6.86 10.74
N SER A 187 10.74 7.24 12.00
CA SER A 187 12.02 7.44 12.67
C SER A 187 12.87 6.17 12.86
N GLY A 188 13.00 5.35 11.82
CA GLY A 188 13.70 4.07 11.82
C GLY A 188 15.23 4.14 11.66
N GLY A 189 15.92 5.25 11.93
CA GLY A 189 17.39 5.15 11.91
C GLY A 189 18.30 6.31 12.27
N GLN A 190 17.97 7.59 12.04
CA GLN A 190 18.95 8.66 12.30
C GLN A 190 18.26 9.91 12.85
N ARG A 191 18.66 10.32 14.07
CA ARG A 191 18.30 11.63 14.61
C ARG A 191 18.94 12.70 13.72
N PRO A 192 18.22 13.78 13.36
CA PRO A 192 18.82 14.88 12.63
C PRO A 192 19.97 15.49 13.45
N PRO A 193 21.04 15.97 12.79
CA PRO A 193 22.16 16.63 13.46
C PRO A 193 21.62 17.84 14.22
N THR A 194 21.88 17.88 15.53
CA THR A 194 21.56 19.05 16.37
C THR A 194 22.26 20.27 15.79
N ALA A 195 21.49 21.25 15.35
CA ALA A 195 22.02 22.51 14.85
C ALA A 195 22.97 23.11 15.90
N ARG A 196 24.27 23.19 15.55
CA ARG A 196 25.24 23.92 16.36
C ARG A 196 24.82 25.37 16.40
N SER A 197 24.57 25.89 17.58
CA SER A 197 24.43 27.32 17.83
C SER A 197 25.68 28.04 17.31
N ALA A 198 25.54 28.81 16.24
CA ALA A 198 26.52 29.80 15.87
C ALA A 198 26.42 30.94 16.89
N SER A 199 27.40 31.00 17.78
CA SER A 199 27.70 32.11 18.67
C SER A 199 28.44 33.21 17.94
#